data_AF-A0A9E3DK69-F1
#
_entry.id   AF-A0A9E3DK69-F1
#
_cell.length_a   1.000
_cell.length_b   1.000
_cell.length_c   1.000
_cell.angle_alpha   90.00
_cell.angle_beta   90.00
_cell.angle_gamma   90.00
#
_symmetry.space_group_name_H-M   'P 1'
#
loop_
_entity.id
_entity.type
_entity.pdbx_description
1 polymer ?
#
loop_
_entity_poly.entity_id
_entity_poly.type
_entity_poly.pdbx_seq_one_letter_code
_entity_poly.pdbx_strand_id
1 'polypeptide(L)' 'MTERTIKIPGPDHPITIERNGRCVIVTVGGRAIADTRNALTVHESKYPPIQYIPRKDVDMAAPARSATQIYCP' A
#
# COMPACT_ATOMS: atom_id res chain seq x y z
N MET A 1 14.21 22.38 10.79
CA MET A 1 13.23 21.28 10.82
C MET A 1 11.96 21.82 10.20
N THR A 2 11.61 21.43 8.98
CA THR A 2 10.36 21.88 8.34
C THR A 2 9.19 21.22 9.06
N GLU A 3 8.33 22.03 9.68
CA GLU A 3 7.15 21.54 10.40
C GLU A 3 6.21 20.88 9.38
N ARG A 4 5.90 19.60 9.57
CA ARG A 4 5.02 18.83 8.67
C ARG A 4 3.63 18.81 9.25
N THR A 5 2.64 19.31 8.50
CA THR A 5 1.23 19.29 8.92
C THR A 5 0.72 17.85 8.96
N ILE A 6 0.19 17.42 10.10
CA ILE A 6 -0.48 16.12 10.26
C ILE A 6 -1.99 16.35 10.15
N LYS A 7 -2.66 15.59 9.28
CA LYS A 7 -4.12 15.57 9.12
C LYS A 7 -4.66 14.28 9.71
N ILE A 8 -5.82 14.39 10.35
CA ILE A 8 -6.57 13.25 10.85
C ILE A 8 -7.69 12.95 9.85
N PRO A 9 -7.80 11.72 9.33
CA PRO A 9 -8.91 11.34 8.47
C PRO A 9 -10.25 11.63 9.12
N GLY A 10 -11.18 12.17 8.33
CA GLY A 10 -12.51 12.56 8.79
C GLY A 10 -13.53 12.48 7.66
N PRO A 11 -14.77 12.94 7.87
CA PRO A 11 -15.84 12.84 6.87
C PRO A 11 -15.47 13.47 5.51
N ASP A 12 -14.67 14.53 5.51
CA ASP A 12 -14.23 15.24 4.30
C ASP A 12 -13.08 14.52 3.55
N HIS A 13 -12.37 13.61 4.22
CA HIS A 13 -11.29 12.79 3.63
C HIS A 13 -11.22 11.43 4.33
N PRO A 14 -12.18 10.53 4.07
CA PRO A 14 -12.25 9.24 4.74
C PRO A 14 -11.13 8.32 4.25
N ILE A 15 -10.56 7.55 5.17
CA ILE A 15 -9.65 6.45 4.84
C ILE A 15 -10.22 5.18 5.46
N THR A 16 -10.49 4.18 4.64
CA THR A 16 -11.00 2.88 5.09
C THR A 16 -10.07 1.75 4.64
N ILE A 17 -10.01 0.70 5.44
CA ILE A 17 -9.18 -0.47 5.19
C ILE A 17 -10.06 -1.71 5.31
N GLU A 18 -10.02 -2.57 4.31
CA GLU A 18 -10.76 -3.81 4.27
C GLU A 18 -9.86 -4.97 3.85
N ARG A 19 -10.24 -6.20 4.23
CA ARG A 19 -9.56 -7.40 3.74
C ARG A 19 -9.91 -7.60 2.27
N ASN A 20 -8.91 -7.84 1.44
CA ASN A 20 -9.15 -8.30 0.08
C ASN A 20 -9.41 -9.81 0.10
N GLY A 21 -10.62 -10.22 -0.27
CA GLY A 21 -11.02 -11.63 -0.34
C GLY A 21 -10.46 -12.39 -1.54
N ARG A 22 -9.67 -11.74 -2.41
CA ARG A 22 -9.08 -12.33 -3.62
C ARG A 22 -7.59 -12.60 -3.44
N CYS A 23 -7.07 -13.48 -4.30
CA CYS A 23 -5.63 -13.67 -4.47
C CYS A 23 -5.07 -12.48 -5.26
N VAL A 24 -4.01 -11.86 -4.74
CA VAL A 24 -3.31 -10.76 -5.38
C VAL A 24 -1.90 -11.21 -5.73
N ILE A 25 -1.56 -11.16 -7.02
CA ILE A 25 -0.25 -11.49 -7.55
C ILE A 25 0.39 -10.20 -8.08
N VAL A 26 1.61 -9.91 -7.62
CA VAL A 26 2.39 -8.75 -8.09
C VAL A 26 3.53 -9.26 -8.97
N THR A 27 3.60 -8.77 -10.21
CA THR A 27 4.64 -9.17 -11.17
C THR A 27 5.48 -7.98 -11.60
N VAL A 28 6.77 -8.24 -11.85
CA VAL A 28 7.71 -7.28 -12.42
C VAL A 28 8.50 -8.00 -13.51
N GLY A 29 8.47 -7.48 -14.74
CA GLY A 29 9.14 -8.12 -15.88
C GLY A 29 8.71 -9.57 -16.13
N GLY A 30 7.45 -9.91 -15.85
CA GLY A 30 6.91 -11.27 -16.00
C GLY A 30 7.21 -12.22 -14.83
N ARG A 31 8.02 -11.82 -13.84
CA ARG A 31 8.29 -12.61 -12.62
C ARG A 31 7.35 -12.19 -11.49
N ALA A 32 6.67 -13.13 -10.86
CA ALA A 32 5.93 -12.87 -9.63
C ALA A 32 6.91 -12.59 -8.47
N ILE A 33 6.70 -11.45 -7.79
CA ILE A 33 7.48 -11.04 -6.61
C ILE A 33 6.63 -11.04 -5.33
N ALA A 34 5.32 -11.21 -5.45
CA ALA A 34 4.41 -11.45 -4.34
C ALA A 34 3.19 -12.24 -4.81
N ASP A 35 2.70 -13.11 -3.93
CA ASP A 35 1.45 -13.85 -4.09
C ASP A 35 0.78 -13.95 -2.72
N THR A 36 -0.38 -13.32 -2.54
CA THR A 36 -1.04 -13.23 -1.24
C THR A 36 -2.55 -13.39 -1.34
N ARG A 37 -3.12 -14.04 -0.31
CA ARG A 37 -4.56 -14.02 0.01
C ARG A 37 -4.88 -13.16 1.22
N ASN A 38 -3.90 -12.44 1.74
CA ASN A 38 -3.96 -11.63 2.94
C ASN A 38 -3.81 -10.13 2.64
N ALA A 39 -3.98 -9.72 1.38
CA ALA A 39 -3.91 -8.32 1.00
C ALA A 39 -4.99 -7.49 1.70
N LEU A 40 -4.67 -6.22 1.94
CA LEU A 40 -5.63 -5.22 2.40
C LEU A 40 -5.90 -4.25 1.25
N THR A 41 -7.17 -3.94 1.03
CA THR A 41 -7.57 -2.85 0.14
C THR A 41 -7.71 -1.59 0.97
N VAL A 42 -7.03 -0.52 0.56
CA VAL A 42 -7.16 0.80 1.16
C VAL A 42 -7.94 1.69 0.21
N HIS A 43 -9.00 2.30 0.71
CA HIS A 43 -9.75 3.35 0.02
C HIS A 43 -9.43 4.68 0.69
N GLU A 44 -8.90 5.61 -0.07
CA GLU A 44 -8.59 6.96 0.40
C GLU A 44 -9.41 7.97 -0.38
N SER A 45 -10.41 8.55 0.30
CA SER A 45 -11.31 9.56 -0.26
C SER A 45 -11.88 9.11 -1.61
N LYS A 46 -11.62 9.84 -2.69
CA LYS A 46 -12.09 9.56 -4.05
C LYS A 46 -11.03 8.88 -4.94
N TYR A 47 -9.87 8.53 -4.39
CA TYR A 47 -8.82 7.87 -5.17
C TYR A 47 -9.19 6.43 -5.50
N PRO A 48 -8.66 5.87 -6.61
CA PRO A 48 -8.79 4.46 -6.87
C PRO A 48 -8.23 3.62 -5.70
N PRO A 49 -8.87 2.47 -5.37
CA PRO A 49 -8.42 1.61 -4.30
C PRO A 49 -7.01 1.06 -4.55
N ILE A 50 -6.19 1.02 -3.52
CA ILE A 50 -4.82 0.49 -3.58
C ILE A 50 -4.66 -0.77 -2.72
N GLN A 51 -3.67 -1.60 -3.07
CA GLN A 51 -3.43 -2.89 -2.43
C GLN A 51 -2.19 -2.83 -1.55
N TYR A 52 -2.36 -3.13 -0.26
CA TYR A 52 -1.26 -3.34 0.67
C TYR A 52 -0.95 -4.83 0.77
N ILE A 53 0.27 -5.19 0.39
CA ILE A 53 0.77 -6.57 0.37
C ILE A 53 1.57 -6.84 1.65
N PRO A 54 1.22 -7.87 2.44
CA PRO A 54 2.01 -8.22 3.62
C PRO A 54 3.44 -8.61 3.24
N ARG A 55 4.44 -8.03 3.93
CA ARG A 55 5.87 -8.30 3.66
C ARG A 55 6.26 -9.78 3.66
N LYS A 56 5.58 -10.61 4.47
CA LYS A 56 5.82 -12.06 4.54
C LYS A 56 5.45 -12.82 3.26
N ASP A 57 4.59 -12.24 2.44
CA ASP A 57 4.09 -12.82 1.19
C ASP A 57 4.84 -12.23 -0.03
N VAL A 58 5.91 -11.45 0.22
CA VAL A 58 6.77 -10.81 -0.80
C VAL A 58 8.14 -11.50 -0.82
N ASP A 59 8.66 -11.79 -2.01
CA ASP A 59 10.07 -12.15 -2.21
C ASP A 59 10.94 -10.93 -1.92
N MET A 60 11.39 -10.80 -0.67
CA MET A 60 12.17 -9.65 -0.19
C MET A 60 13.60 -9.59 -0.76
N ALA A 61 14.06 -10.59 -1.52
CA ALA A 61 15.30 -10.48 -2.29
C ALA A 61 15.12 -9.67 -3.58
N ALA A 62 13.88 -9.46 -4.04
CA ALA A 62 13.58 -8.68 -5.24
C ALA A 62 13.67 -7.15 -5.05
N PRO A 63 13.08 -6.54 -4.00
CA PRO A 63 13.18 -5.10 -3.78
C PRO A 63 14.44 -4.70 -3.00
N ALA A 64 14.96 -3.51 -3.30
CA ALA A 64 15.97 -2.83 -2.48
C ALA A 64 15.42 -1.51 -1.95
N ARG A 65 15.90 -1.08 -0.78
CA ARG A 65 15.52 0.21 -0.19
C ARG A 65 16.03 1.36 -1.07
N SER A 66 15.15 2.31 -1.40
CA SER A 66 15.54 3.56 -2.06
C SER A 66 15.70 4.71 -1.07
N ALA A 67 16.38 5.78 -1.50
CA ALA A 67 16.51 7.02 -0.72
C ALA A 67 15.29 7.94 -0.83
N THR A 68 14.38 7.68 -1.78
CA THR A 68 13.20 8.51 -2.05
C THR A 68 12.24 8.50 -0.86
N GLN A 69 11.80 9.68 -0.45
CA GLN A 69 10.81 9.85 0.61
C GLN A 69 9.73 10.81 0.15
N ILE A 70 8.48 10.43 0.41
CA ILE A 70 7.30 11.26 0.20
C ILE A 70 6.55 11.36 1.53
N TYR A 71 5.75 12.41 1.69
CA TYR A 71 4.98 12.65 2.90
C TYR A 71 3.48 12.68 2.57
N CYS A 72 2.71 11.85 3.27
CA CYS A 72 1.26 11.95 3.30
C CYS A 72 0.87 12.72 4.58
N PRO A 73 0.20 13.88 4.46
CA PRO A 73 -0.18 14.70 5.60
C PRO A 73 -1.25 14.04 6.45
#